data_AF-A0A017TDR7-F1
#
_entry.id   AF-A0A017TDR7-F1
#
_cell.length_a   1.000
_cell.length_b   1.000
_cell.length_c   1.000
_cell.angle_alpha   90.00
_cell.angle_beta   90.00
_cell.angle_gamma   90.00
#
_symmetry.space_group_name_H-M   'P 1'
#
loop_
_entity.id
_entity.type
_entity.pdbx_description
1 polymer ?
#
loop_
_entity_poly.entity_id
_entity_poly.type
_entity_poly.pdbx_seq_one_letter_code
_entity_poly.pdbx_strand_id
1 'polypeptide(L)'
;MANSIHDALFKATFSQVEQAASELKEGRQEGVLEGRRVMLLKQLGARFRTLPDAVVARVNSAGTADLEVWAERVLTAATLAEVVGDV
;
A
#
# COMPACT_ATOMS: atom_id res chain seq x y z
N MET A 1 -33.13 23.52 -30.94
CA MET A 1 -31.85 22.80 -30.86
C MET A 1 -30.84 23.64 -30.08
N ALA A 2 -31.10 23.86 -28.79
CA ALA A 2 -30.24 24.66 -27.91
C ALA A 2 -30.41 24.15 -26.47
N ASN A 3 -29.79 23.01 -26.14
CA ASN A 3 -29.49 22.68 -24.74
C ASN A 3 -28.37 21.63 -24.54
N SER A 4 -27.60 21.30 -25.58
CA SER A 4 -26.56 20.25 -25.47
C SER A 4 -25.25 20.75 -24.85
N ILE A 5 -24.93 22.04 -24.99
CA ILE A 5 -23.66 22.60 -24.51
C ILE A 5 -23.67 22.75 -22.98
N HIS A 6 -24.77 23.20 -22.39
CA HIS A 6 -24.89 23.33 -20.93
C HIS A 6 -24.77 21.97 -20.23
N ASP A 7 -25.43 20.94 -20.76
CA ASP A 7 -25.41 19.59 -20.19
C ASP A 7 -24.04 18.91 -20.35
N ALA A 8 -23.38 19.11 -21.50
CA ALA A 8 -22.03 18.61 -21.75
C ALA A 8 -20.96 19.30 -20.88
N LEU A 9 -21.03 20.63 -20.74
CA LEU A 9 -20.12 21.39 -19.88
C LEU A 9 -20.33 21.03 -18.40
N PHE A 10 -21.58 20.87 -17.96
CA PHE A 10 -21.88 20.45 -16.59
C PHE A 10 -21.33 19.04 -16.31
N LYS A 11 -21.59 18.08 -17.20
CA LYS A 11 -21.09 16.70 -17.07
C LYS A 11 -19.55 16.63 -17.08
N ALA A 12 -18.90 17.36 -17.99
CA ALA A 12 -17.44 17.36 -18.08
C ALA A 12 -16.78 17.97 -16.83
N THR A 13 -17.38 19.01 -16.26
CA THR A 13 -16.81 19.68 -15.07
C THR A 13 -16.95 18.82 -13.82
N PHE A 14 -18.11 18.17 -13.62
CA PHE A 14 -18.35 17.31 -12.46
C PHE A 14 -17.54 15.99 -12.54
N SER A 15 -17.42 15.41 -13.74
CA SER A 15 -16.63 14.20 -13.97
C SER A 15 -15.15 14.38 -13.65
N GLN A 16 -14.58 15.58 -13.87
CA GLN A 16 -13.17 15.86 -13.55
C GLN A 16 -12.92 15.87 -12.04
N VAL A 17 -13.84 16.41 -11.25
CA VAL A 17 -13.72 16.45 -9.78
C VAL A 17 -13.81 15.04 -9.19
N GLU A 18 -14.72 14.21 -9.71
CA GLU A 18 -14.84 12.80 -9.29
C GLU A 18 -13.60 11.98 -9.64
N GLN A 19 -13.03 12.19 -10.83
CA GLN A 19 -11.78 11.55 -11.26
C GLN A 19 -10.61 11.96 -10.36
N ALA A 20 -10.41 13.27 -10.15
CA ALA A 20 -9.36 13.76 -9.26
C ALA A 20 -9.51 13.23 -7.82
N ALA A 21 -10.75 13.12 -7.31
CA ALA A 21 -11.01 12.53 -6.01
C ALA A 21 -10.66 11.03 -5.97
N SER A 22 -10.91 10.28 -7.04
CA SER A 22 -10.52 8.88 -7.17
C SER A 22 -9.00 8.71 -7.19
N GLU A 23 -8.30 9.50 -8.01
CA GLU A 23 -6.83 9.48 -8.08
C GLU A 23 -6.18 9.82 -6.74
N LEU A 24 -6.71 10.81 -6.01
CA LEU A 24 -6.24 11.14 -4.67
C LEU A 24 -6.50 10.02 -3.66
N LYS A 25 -7.61 9.28 -3.80
CA LYS A 25 -7.93 8.14 -2.96
C LYS A 25 -6.99 6.97 -3.24
N GLU A 26 -6.73 6.68 -4.51
CA GLU A 26 -5.76 5.65 -4.94
C GLU A 26 -4.36 5.98 -4.44
N GLY A 27 -3.88 7.21 -4.67
CA GLY A 27 -2.57 7.65 -4.17
C GLY A 27 -2.45 7.59 -2.64
N ARG A 28 -3.54 7.88 -1.91
CA ARG A 28 -3.57 7.67 -0.44
C ARG A 28 -3.45 6.19 -0.09
N GLN A 29 -4.17 5.30 -0.78
CA GLN A 29 -4.11 3.86 -0.52
C GLN A 29 -2.72 3.28 -0.81
N GLU A 30 -2.11 3.68 -1.93
CA GLU A 30 -0.73 3.33 -2.27
C GLU A 30 0.26 3.85 -1.24
N GLY A 31 0.13 5.10 -0.80
CA GLY A 31 0.98 5.68 0.23
C GLY A 31 0.86 4.97 1.58
N VAL A 32 -0.35 4.53 1.97
CA VAL A 32 -0.56 3.72 3.16
C VAL A 32 0.09 2.34 3.02
N LEU A 33 -0.06 1.69 1.87
CA LEU A 33 0.55 0.38 1.59
C LEU A 33 2.08 0.47 1.63
N GLU A 34 2.66 1.47 0.99
CA GLU A 34 4.11 1.70 1.00
C GLU A 34 4.63 2.02 2.40
N GLY A 35 3.91 2.88 3.14
CA GLY A 35 4.24 3.18 4.54
C GLY A 35 4.28 1.93 5.43
N ARG A 36 3.36 0.98 5.21
CA ARG A 36 3.33 -0.30 5.93
C ARG A 36 4.55 -1.17 5.60
N ARG A 37 4.95 -1.26 4.33
CA ARG A 37 6.16 -2.00 3.90
C ARG A 37 7.41 -1.43 4.55
N VAL A 38 7.60 -0.12 4.45
CA VAL A 38 8.75 0.59 5.05
C VAL A 38 8.78 0.39 6.56
N MET A 39 7.64 0.47 7.24
CA MET A 39 7.58 0.25 8.69
C MET A 39 7.95 -1.18 9.07
N LEU A 40 7.41 -2.18 8.37
CA LEU A 40 7.73 -3.58 8.64
C LEU A 40 9.21 -3.88 8.39
N LEU A 41 9.79 -3.39 7.30
CA LEU A 41 11.24 -3.53 7.04
C LEU A 41 12.09 -2.92 8.15
N LYS A 42 11.71 -1.76 8.70
CA LYS A 42 12.38 -1.15 9.85
C LYS A 42 12.29 -2.02 11.11
N GLN A 43 11.11 -2.58 11.40
CA GLN A 43 10.91 -3.47 12.55
C GLN A 43 11.74 -4.75 12.40
N LEU A 44 11.73 -5.37 11.22
CA LEU A 44 12.53 -6.55 10.92
C LEU A 44 14.02 -6.26 11.05
N GLY A 45 14.51 -5.15 10.48
CA GLY A 45 15.91 -4.75 10.58
C GLY A 45 16.34 -4.44 12.02
N ALA A 46 15.46 -3.84 12.81
CA ALA A 46 15.73 -3.59 14.23
C ALA A 46 15.85 -4.89 15.05
N ARG A 47 15.04 -5.90 14.75
CA ARG A 47 14.95 -7.15 15.54
C ARG A 47 15.94 -8.23 15.08
N PHE A 48 16.13 -8.37 13.78
CA PHE A 48 16.92 -9.44 13.16
C PHE A 48 18.24 -8.95 12.52
N ARG A 49 18.50 -7.64 12.56
CA ARG A 49 19.69 -6.98 11.96
C ARG A 49 19.72 -7.05 10.44
N THR A 50 20.64 -7.83 9.86
CA THR A 50 20.81 -7.89 8.41
C THR A 50 19.68 -8.71 7.81
N LEU A 51 18.89 -8.08 6.94
CA LEU A 51 17.80 -8.75 6.23
C LEU A 51 18.33 -9.31 4.90
N PRO A 52 18.04 -10.58 4.57
CA PRO A 52 18.31 -11.12 3.24
C PRO A 52 17.51 -10.36 2.17
N ASP A 53 18.11 -10.17 0.98
CA ASP A 53 17.45 -9.47 -0.14
C ASP A 53 16.10 -10.08 -0.53
N ALA A 54 15.98 -11.41 -0.41
CA ALA A 54 14.75 -12.12 -0.68
C ALA A 54 13.61 -11.72 0.26
N VAL A 55 13.91 -11.50 1.55
CA VAL A 55 12.94 -11.01 2.54
C VAL A 55 12.51 -9.58 2.21
N VAL A 56 13.47 -8.73 1.83
CA VAL A 56 13.18 -7.35 1.45
C VAL A 56 12.27 -7.29 0.22
N ALA A 57 12.59 -8.08 -0.83
CA ALA A 57 11.79 -8.17 -2.04
C ALA A 57 10.36 -8.65 -1.74
N ARG A 58 10.22 -9.68 -0.89
CA ARG A 58 8.92 -10.24 -0.48
C ARG A 58 8.05 -9.22 0.24
N VAL A 59 8.62 -8.45 1.18
CA VAL A 59 7.89 -7.38 1.86
C VAL A 59 7.47 -6.28 0.89
N ASN A 60 8.35 -5.90 -0.05
CA ASN A 60 8.03 -4.88 -1.04
C ASN A 60 6.93 -5.31 -2.03
N SER A 61 6.80 -6.61 -2.32
CA SER A 61 5.72 -7.14 -3.17
C SER A 61 4.42 -7.43 -2.39
N ALA A 62 4.46 -7.43 -1.06
CA ALA A 62 3.33 -7.85 -0.24
C ALA A 62 2.15 -6.86 -0.30
N GLY A 63 0.95 -7.42 -0.22
CA GLY A 63 -0.29 -6.67 -0.08
C GLY A 63 -0.62 -6.34 1.38
N THR A 64 -1.64 -5.50 1.57
CA THR A 64 -2.14 -5.07 2.88
C THR A 64 -2.36 -6.22 3.87
N ALA A 65 -3.01 -7.31 3.46
CA ALA A 65 -3.36 -8.42 4.35
C ALA A 65 -2.13 -9.14 4.91
N ASP A 66 -1.14 -9.42 4.05
CA ASP A 66 0.11 -10.05 4.47
C ASP A 66 0.88 -9.15 5.44
N LEU A 67 0.96 -7.85 5.14
CA LEU A 67 1.65 -6.89 5.97
C LEU A 67 1.01 -6.73 7.36
N GLU A 68 -0.32 -6.81 7.47
CA GLU A 68 -1.02 -6.78 8.76
C GLU A 68 -0.68 -8.03 9.60
N VAL A 69 -0.74 -9.21 9.00
CA VAL A 69 -0.37 -10.46 9.67
C VAL A 69 1.10 -10.44 10.11
N TRP A 70 2.00 -9.95 9.26
CA TRP A 70 3.43 -9.90 9.58
C TRP A 70 3.76 -8.84 10.63
N ALA A 71 3.03 -7.72 10.68
CA ALA A 71 3.17 -6.70 11.71
C ALA A 71 2.80 -7.19 13.11
N GLU A 72 1.90 -8.17 13.22
CA GLU A 72 1.63 -8.85 14.50
C GLU A 72 2.70 -9.90 14.81
N ARG A 73 3.06 -10.73 13.82
CA ARG A 73 4.06 -11.80 14.00
C ARG A 73 5.44 -11.29 14.36
N VAL A 74 5.85 -10.13 13.84
CA VAL A 74 7.17 -9.54 14.14
C VAL A 74 7.36 -9.23 15.62
N LEU A 75 6.30 -9.17 16.42
CA LEU A 75 6.38 -8.93 17.86
C LEU A 75 6.83 -10.15 18.65
N THR A 76 6.57 -11.36 18.14
CA THR A 76 6.75 -12.62 18.90
C THR A 76 7.64 -13.65 18.21
N ALA A 77 7.65 -13.71 16.88
CA ALA A 77 8.38 -14.71 16.09
C ALA A 77 9.86 -14.81 16.46
N ALA A 78 10.44 -16.00 16.54
CA ALA A 78 11.87 -16.17 16.82
C ALA A 78 12.76 -15.93 15.59
N THR A 79 12.19 -16.06 14.38
CA THR A 79 12.93 -16.04 13.12
C THR A 79 12.23 -15.22 12.04
N LEU A 80 12.95 -14.84 10.99
CA LEU A 80 12.37 -14.17 9.81
C LEU A 80 11.35 -15.06 9.10
N ALA A 81 11.62 -16.36 8.97
CA ALA A 81 10.72 -17.33 8.33
C ALA A 81 9.37 -17.43 9.06
N GLU A 82 9.37 -17.36 10.40
CA GLU A 82 8.12 -17.33 11.18
C GLU A 82 7.31 -16.05 10.95
N VAL A 83 7.94 -14.93 10.55
CA VAL A 83 7.22 -13.70 10.22
C VAL A 83 6.66 -13.79 8.80
N VAL A 84 7.54 -13.84 7.80
CA VAL A 84 7.20 -13.64 6.38
C VAL A 84 6.92 -14.94 5.62
N GLY A 85 7.11 -16.10 6.26
CA GLY A 85 7.13 -17.42 5.63
C GLY A 85 8.51 -17.77 5.06
N ASP A 86 8.67 -19.01 4.64
CA ASP A 86 9.88 -19.44 3.92
C ASP A 86 10.01 -18.67 2.59
N VAL A 87 11.23 -18.23 2.30
CA VAL A 87 11.60 -17.42 1.14
C VAL A 87 12.59 -18.17 0.27
#